data_AF-A0A2D5C8M3-F1
#
_entry.id   AF-A0A2D5C8M3-F1
#
_cell.length_a   1.000
_cell.length_b   1.000
_cell.length_c   1.000
_cell.angle_alpha   90.00
_cell.angle_beta   90.00
_cell.angle_gamma   90.00
#
_symmetry.space_group_name_H-M   'P 1'
#
loop_
_entity.id
_entity.type
_entity.pdbx_description
1 polymer ?
#
loop_
_entity_poly.entity_id
_entity_poly.type
_entity_poly.pdbx_seq_one_letter_code
_entity_poly.pdbx_strand_id
1 'polypeptide(L)'
;MKISPLFNHGIINVGDLPIPFDMVLNSAVLVVVVTFVFLKISWKESILTSQETLFSTKQSLSGKVFGFIIIVLLTVPGLINNEPAKTSITPLVLWIFLWIAVPVLGLIFGDLYAKFNPLALIVNREGISHNVYFASFLFLCLTWFELV
;
A
#
# COMPACT_ATOMS: atom_id res chain seq x y z
N MET A 1 -11.24 -33.03 -4.40
CA MET A 1 -10.07 -32.49 -5.10
C MET A 1 -9.60 -31.28 -4.31
N LYS A 2 -8.55 -31.42 -3.48
CA LYS A 2 -7.99 -30.31 -2.69
C LYS A 2 -7.22 -29.42 -3.66
N ILE A 3 -7.70 -28.20 -3.87
CA ILE A 3 -6.94 -27.18 -4.59
C ILE A 3 -5.85 -26.75 -3.61
N SER A 4 -4.64 -27.26 -3.78
CA SER A 4 -3.48 -26.74 -3.05
C SER A 4 -3.33 -25.27 -3.42
N PRO A 5 -3.17 -24.33 -2.46
CA PRO A 5 -2.85 -22.96 -2.79
C PRO A 5 -1.44 -22.98 -3.42
N LEU A 6 -1.38 -22.77 -4.74
CA LEU A 6 -0.13 -22.73 -5.50
C LEU A 6 0.68 -21.48 -5.18
N PHE A 7 0.04 -20.49 -4.54
CA PHE A 7 0.65 -19.24 -4.11
C PHE A 7 0.63 -19.16 -2.59
N ASN A 8 1.82 -19.25 -2.00
CA ASN A 8 2.01 -18.92 -0.60
C ASN A 8 2.58 -17.50 -0.56
N HIS A 9 1.74 -16.51 -0.28
CA HIS A 9 2.24 -15.17 0.03
C HIS A 9 2.57 -15.14 1.51
N GLY A 10 3.81 -14.80 1.88
CA GLY A 10 4.28 -14.73 3.27
C GLY A 10 3.66 -13.58 4.10
N ILE A 11 2.41 -13.20 3.79
CA ILE A 11 1.61 -12.20 4.47
C ILE A 11 0.52 -12.95 5.25
N ILE A 12 0.31 -12.54 6.49
CA ILE A 12 -0.64 -13.11 7.47
C ILE A 12 -1.97 -13.47 6.79
N ASN A 13 -2.45 -14.69 7.02
CA ASN A 13 -3.74 -15.15 6.53
C ASN A 13 -4.85 -14.62 7.46
N VAL A 14 -5.99 -14.21 6.91
CA VAL A 14 -7.20 -13.79 7.65
C VAL A 14 -7.66 -14.81 8.71
N GLY A 15 -7.27 -16.08 8.59
CA GLY A 15 -7.53 -17.13 9.58
C GLY A 15 -6.75 -17.02 10.90
N ASP A 16 -5.73 -16.16 11.01
CA ASP A 16 -4.93 -15.99 12.23
C ASP A 16 -5.51 -14.94 13.21
N LEU A 17 -6.61 -14.28 12.85
CA LEU A 17 -7.27 -13.31 13.72
C LEU A 17 -8.21 -14.03 14.71
N PRO A 18 -8.04 -13.84 16.04
CA PRO A 18 -8.89 -14.47 17.07
C PRO A 18 -10.29 -13.84 17.16
N ILE A 19 -10.80 -13.25 16.08
CA ILE A 19 -12.09 -12.55 16.04
C ILE A 19 -12.97 -13.08 14.90
N PRO A 20 -14.28 -13.28 15.14
CA PRO A 20 -15.21 -13.76 14.11
C PRO A 20 -15.25 -12.81 12.90
N PHE A 21 -15.27 -13.37 11.70
CA PHE A 21 -15.34 -12.60 10.45
C PHE A 21 -16.54 -11.64 10.40
N ASP A 22 -17.70 -12.07 10.89
CA ASP A 22 -18.90 -11.23 10.95
C ASP A 22 -18.69 -9.95 11.77
N MET A 23 -17.88 -10.03 12.83
CA MET A 23 -17.57 -8.87 13.67
C MET A 23 -16.67 -7.88 12.93
N VAL A 24 -15.69 -8.39 12.16
CA VAL A 24 -14.83 -7.57 11.29
C VAL A 24 -15.66 -6.89 10.20
N LEU A 25 -16.53 -7.65 9.54
CA LEU A 25 -17.38 -7.14 8.45
C LEU A 25 -18.33 -6.05 8.96
N ASN A 26 -19.02 -6.29 10.08
CA ASN A 26 -19.90 -5.29 10.70
C ASN A 26 -19.13 -4.03 11.13
N SER A 27 -17.92 -4.19 11.67
CA SER A 27 -17.07 -3.07 12.06
C SER A 27 -16.62 -2.25 10.86
N ALA A 28 -16.21 -2.90 9.76
CA ALA A 28 -15.82 -2.25 8.52
C ALA A 28 -16.97 -1.42 7.94
N VAL A 29 -18.19 -1.99 7.89
CA VAL A 29 -19.40 -1.27 7.45
C VAL A 29 -19.66 -0.04 8.33
N LEU A 30 -19.56 -0.19 9.66
CA LEU A 30 -19.77 0.91 10.59
C LEU A 30 -18.74 2.03 10.38
N VAL A 31 -17.45 1.70 10.24
CA VAL A 31 -16.38 2.68 9.99
C VAL A 31 -16.62 3.45 8.70
N VAL A 32 -17.05 2.78 7.63
CA VAL A 32 -17.39 3.43 6.35
C VAL A 32 -18.54 4.43 6.56
N VAL A 33 -19.63 4.00 7.20
CA VAL A 33 -20.80 4.86 7.46
C VAL A 33 -20.40 6.08 8.31
N VAL A 34 -19.65 5.87 9.41
CA VAL A 34 -19.20 6.95 10.29
C VAL A 34 -18.29 7.92 9.55
N THR A 35 -17.38 7.43 8.70
CA THR A 35 -16.50 8.28 7.89
C THR A 35 -17.31 9.19 6.96
N PHE A 36 -18.31 8.64 6.26
CA PHE A 36 -19.19 9.45 5.40
C PHE A 36 -20.04 10.45 6.18
N VAL A 37 -20.55 10.07 7.36
CA VAL A 37 -21.29 10.99 8.23
C VAL A 37 -20.38 12.11 8.73
N PHE A 38 -19.16 11.78 9.15
CA PHE A 38 -18.18 12.76 9.60
C PHE A 38 -17.78 13.71 8.47
N LEU A 39 -17.53 13.19 7.26
CA LEU A 39 -17.29 14.01 6.08
C LEU A 39 -18.47 14.94 5.79
N LYS A 40 -19.71 14.44 5.84
CA LYS A 40 -20.91 15.25 5.63
C LYS A 40 -21.05 16.39 6.66
N ILE A 41 -20.66 16.16 7.92
CA ILE A 41 -20.80 17.15 9.00
C ILE A 41 -19.64 18.16 8.97
N SER A 42 -18.41 17.66 8.84
CA SER A 42 -17.17 18.44 8.94
C SER A 42 -16.88 19.21 7.65
N TRP A 43 -17.25 18.68 6.49
CA TRP A 43 -16.92 19.27 5.19
C TRP A 43 -18.07 20.13 4.65
N LYS A 44 -18.22 21.33 5.21
CA LYS A 44 -19.30 22.26 4.82
C LYS A 44 -19.04 23.03 3.52
N GLU A 45 -17.77 23.30 3.19
CA GLU A 45 -17.38 23.97 1.95
C GLU A 45 -16.24 23.23 1.26
N SER A 46 -16.34 23.07 -0.05
CA SER A 46 -15.29 22.48 -0.86
C SER A 46 -14.15 23.48 -1.03
N ILE A 47 -13.02 23.27 -0.34
CA ILE A 47 -11.79 24.02 -0.57
C ILE A 47 -11.09 23.45 -1.80
N LEU A 48 -11.77 23.49 -2.95
CA LEU A 48 -11.13 23.20 -4.23
C LEU A 48 -10.28 24.41 -4.61
N THR A 49 -9.04 24.42 -4.12
CA THR A 49 -8.03 25.33 -4.65
C THR A 49 -7.71 24.90 -6.08
N SER A 50 -7.89 25.81 -7.05
CA SER A 50 -7.74 25.53 -8.49
C SER A 50 -6.29 25.35 -8.93
N GLN A 51 -5.32 25.41 -8.02
CA GLN A 51 -3.91 25.27 -8.35
C GLN A 51 -3.41 23.88 -7.98
N GLU A 52 -3.46 22.98 -8.97
CA GLU A 52 -2.66 21.76 -8.92
C GLU A 52 -1.19 22.14 -9.10
N THR A 53 -0.48 22.35 -7.99
CA THR A 53 0.98 22.39 -8.03
C THR A 53 1.44 20.97 -8.32
N LEU A 54 1.75 20.67 -9.59
CA LEU A 54 2.40 19.43 -9.97
C LEU A 54 3.77 19.38 -9.31
N PHE A 55 3.85 18.73 -8.16
CA PHE A 55 5.13 18.44 -7.52
C PHE A 55 5.93 17.55 -8.48
N SER A 56 7.11 18.04 -8.86
CA SER A 56 8.04 17.29 -9.71
C SER A 56 8.33 15.94 -9.06
N THR A 57 7.87 14.87 -9.71
CA THR A 57 8.06 13.47 -9.29
C THR A 57 9.34 12.89 -9.88
N LYS A 58 10.25 13.76 -10.37
CA LYS A 58 11.56 13.35 -10.88
C LYS A 58 12.42 12.77 -9.76
N GLN A 59 12.47 11.45 -9.71
CA GLN A 59 13.36 10.72 -8.82
C GLN A 59 14.81 10.80 -9.29
N SER A 60 15.71 11.03 -8.32
CA SER A 60 17.15 10.87 -8.53
C SER A 60 17.49 9.41 -8.84
N LEU A 61 18.62 9.17 -9.50
CA LEU A 61 19.13 7.82 -9.78
C LEU A 61 19.26 6.99 -8.49
N SER A 62 19.71 7.61 -7.39
CA SER A 62 19.80 6.99 -6.08
C SER A 62 18.44 6.56 -5.52
N GLY A 63 17.40 7.38 -5.71
CA GLY A 63 16.03 7.06 -5.31
C GLY A 63 15.45 5.88 -6.08
N LYS A 64 15.74 5.80 -7.39
CA LYS A 64 15.34 4.66 -8.24
C LYS A 64 15.99 3.35 -7.80
N VAL A 65 17.29 3.37 -7.50
CA VAL A 65 18.01 2.18 -6.99
C VAL A 65 17.43 1.74 -5.65
N PHE A 66 17.14 2.69 -4.75
CA PHE A 66 16.55 2.39 -3.46
C PHE A 66 15.13 1.80 -3.59
N GLY A 67 14.29 2.37 -4.46
CA GLY A 67 12.97 1.82 -4.78
C GLY A 67 13.05 0.41 -5.38
N PHE A 68 14.05 0.13 -6.20
CA PHE A 68 14.26 -1.22 -6.76
C PHE A 68 14.61 -2.22 -5.67
N ILE A 69 15.51 -1.85 -4.74
CA ILE A 69 15.87 -2.69 -3.59
C ILE A 69 14.63 -3.01 -2.75
N ILE A 70 13.75 -2.04 -2.51
CA ILE A 70 12.50 -2.26 -1.78
C ILE A 70 11.61 -3.28 -2.52
N ILE A 71 11.43 -3.15 -3.83
CA ILE A 71 10.65 -4.12 -4.62
C ILE A 71 11.26 -5.52 -4.47
N VAL A 72 12.57 -5.65 -4.62
CA VAL A 72 13.28 -6.93 -4.50
C VAL A 72 13.06 -7.54 -3.12
N LEU A 73 13.18 -6.76 -2.03
CA LEU A 73 12.94 -7.22 -0.67
C LEU A 73 11.49 -7.63 -0.41
N LEU A 74 10.53 -7.04 -1.14
CA LEU A 74 9.13 -7.41 -1.04
C LEU A 74 8.78 -8.67 -1.85
N THR A 75 9.34 -8.82 -3.05
CA THR A 75 8.95 -9.90 -3.97
C THR A 75 9.82 -11.16 -3.85
N VAL A 76 11.13 -11.03 -3.69
CA VAL A 76 12.06 -12.17 -3.71
C VAL A 76 11.78 -13.18 -2.60
N PRO A 77 11.57 -12.76 -1.34
CA PRO A 77 11.27 -13.72 -0.27
C PRO A 77 10.01 -14.53 -0.58
N GLY A 78 8.95 -13.90 -1.10
CA GLY A 78 7.71 -14.58 -1.47
C GLY A 78 7.79 -15.46 -2.73
N LEU A 79 8.78 -15.23 -3.61
CA LEU A 79 8.98 -16.03 -4.83
C LEU A 79 9.85 -17.26 -4.61
N ILE A 80 10.87 -17.16 -3.75
CA ILE A 80 11.88 -18.21 -3.58
C ILE A 80 11.53 -19.12 -2.40
N ASN A 81 11.05 -18.57 -1.29
CA ASN A 81 10.87 -19.34 -0.07
C ASN A 81 9.46 -19.16 0.51
N ASN A 82 8.83 -20.28 0.88
CA ASN A 82 7.61 -20.26 1.69
C ASN A 82 7.95 -20.15 3.18
N GLU A 83 8.59 -19.05 3.55
CA GLU A 83 8.95 -18.80 4.95
C GLU A 83 7.77 -18.27 5.75
N PRO A 84 7.59 -18.70 7.01
CA PRO A 84 6.57 -18.15 7.88
C PRO A 84 6.79 -16.64 8.08
N ALA A 85 5.70 -15.88 8.27
CA ALA A 85 5.73 -14.42 8.37
C ALA A 85 6.65 -13.85 9.47
N LYS A 86 7.04 -14.68 10.46
CA LYS A 86 7.97 -14.30 11.53
C LYS A 86 9.44 -14.29 11.11
N THR A 87 9.81 -15.00 10.06
CA THR A 87 11.21 -15.10 9.58
C THR A 87 11.44 -14.34 8.28
N SER A 88 10.37 -14.10 7.52
CA SER A 88 10.45 -13.29 6.31
C SER A 88 10.77 -11.82 6.63
N ILE A 89 11.61 -11.20 5.80
CA ILE A 89 11.90 -9.76 5.85
C ILE A 89 10.76 -8.91 5.28
N THR A 90 9.88 -9.52 4.47
CA THR A 90 8.79 -8.82 3.77
C THR A 90 7.83 -8.09 4.72
N PRO A 91 7.32 -8.72 5.80
CA PRO A 91 6.44 -8.02 6.74
C PRO A 91 7.13 -6.86 7.46
N LEU A 92 8.43 -6.95 7.74
CA LEU A 92 9.19 -5.86 8.35
C LEU A 92 9.28 -4.65 7.39
N VAL A 93 9.61 -4.89 6.13
CA VAL A 93 9.71 -3.82 5.13
C VAL A 93 8.35 -3.17 4.87
N LEU A 94 7.28 -3.96 4.82
CA LEU A 94 5.95 -3.45 4.53
C LEU A 94 5.35 -2.72 5.75
N TRP A 95 5.28 -3.39 6.90
CA TRP A 95 4.56 -2.87 8.07
C TRP A 95 5.37 -1.92 8.95
N ILE A 96 6.69 -2.09 9.03
CA ILE A 96 7.50 -1.24 9.90
C ILE A 96 8.13 -0.13 9.08
N PHE A 97 8.82 -0.47 8.00
CA PHE A 97 9.51 0.53 7.21
C PHE A 97 8.53 1.39 6.40
N LEU A 98 7.75 0.80 5.50
CA LEU A 98 6.88 1.56 4.59
C LEU A 98 5.66 2.15 5.32
N TRP A 99 5.05 1.41 6.24
CA TRP A 99 3.82 1.86 6.91
C TRP A 99 4.06 2.79 8.11
N ILE A 100 5.14 2.61 8.87
CA ILE A 100 5.40 3.42 10.07
C ILE A 100 6.54 4.41 9.83
N ALA A 101 7.73 3.92 9.46
CA ALA A 101 8.91 4.77 9.37
C ALA A 101 8.76 5.86 8.30
N VAL A 102 8.22 5.53 7.11
CA VAL A 102 8.07 6.50 6.03
C VAL A 102 7.09 7.63 6.38
N PRO A 103 5.87 7.39 6.90
CA PRO A 103 4.98 8.48 7.32
C PRO A 103 5.55 9.31 8.48
N VAL A 104 6.18 8.67 9.48
CA VAL A 104 6.78 9.38 10.62
C VAL A 104 7.93 10.27 10.17
N LEU A 105 8.83 9.74 9.34
CA LEU A 105 9.91 10.54 8.77
C LEU A 105 9.36 11.59 7.80
N GLY A 106 8.28 11.29 7.08
CA GLY A 106 7.64 12.23 6.16
C GLY A 106 7.02 13.43 6.87
N LEU A 107 6.53 13.23 8.09
CA LEU A 107 6.06 14.33 8.93
C LEU A 107 7.19 15.29 9.33
N ILE A 108 8.42 14.78 9.48
CA ILE A 108 9.60 15.56 9.91
C ILE A 108 10.34 16.19 8.71
N PHE A 109 10.53 15.43 7.64
CA PHE A 109 11.38 15.79 6.50
C PHE A 109 10.60 16.13 5.21
N GLY A 110 9.26 16.07 5.23
CA GLY A 110 8.41 16.30 4.07
C GLY A 110 8.20 15.06 3.21
N ASP A 111 7.97 15.23 1.90
CA ASP A 111 7.65 14.12 1.00
C ASP A 111 8.88 13.23 0.68
N LEU A 112 9.20 12.33 1.61
CA LEU A 112 10.27 11.35 1.46
C LEU A 112 9.89 10.25 0.47
N TYR A 113 8.61 9.85 0.45
CA TYR A 113 8.15 8.75 -0.38
C TYR A 113 8.31 9.06 -1.87
N ALA A 114 8.03 10.29 -2.30
CA ALA A 114 8.23 10.70 -3.70
C ALA A 114 9.68 10.46 -4.17
N LYS A 115 10.67 10.60 -3.27
CA LYS A 115 12.09 10.47 -3.60
C LYS A 115 12.52 9.05 -3.98
N PHE A 116 11.89 8.03 -3.41
CA PHE A 116 12.26 6.63 -3.63
C PHE A 116 11.09 5.71 -4.01
N ASN A 117 9.90 6.27 -4.29
CA ASN A 117 8.70 5.54 -4.69
C ASN A 117 9.04 4.38 -5.66
N PRO A 118 8.91 3.13 -5.19
CA PRO A 118 9.32 1.94 -5.95
C PRO A 118 8.58 1.80 -7.28
N LEU A 119 7.32 2.24 -7.34
CA LEU A 119 6.46 2.10 -8.50
C LEU A 119 6.84 3.08 -9.63
N ALA A 120 7.57 4.14 -9.31
CA ALA A 120 8.09 5.09 -10.30
C ALA A 120 9.24 4.52 -11.15
N LEU A 121 9.64 3.27 -10.94
CA LEU A 121 10.47 2.52 -11.89
C LEU A 121 9.66 2.03 -13.09
N ILE A 122 8.38 1.70 -12.87
CA ILE A 122 7.49 1.10 -13.87
C ILE A 122 6.61 2.19 -14.50
N VAL A 123 6.14 3.12 -13.66
CA VAL A 123 5.14 4.13 -14.02
C VAL A 123 5.70 5.51 -13.71
N ASN A 124 6.58 6.01 -14.59
CA ASN A 124 7.13 7.36 -14.50
C ASN A 124 6.72 8.17 -15.73
N ARG A 125 5.47 8.63 -15.74
CA ARG A 125 4.99 9.56 -16.76
C ARG A 125 4.26 10.69 -16.06
N GLU A 126 4.99 11.79 -15.88
CA GLU A 126 4.41 13.07 -15.45
C GLU A 126 3.32 13.47 -16.46
N GLY A 127 2.14 13.84 -15.98
CA GLY A 127 1.07 14.44 -16.80
C GLY A 127 0.17 13.48 -17.60
N ILE A 128 0.22 12.16 -17.40
CA ILE A 128 -0.65 11.21 -18.11
C ILE A 128 -1.67 10.59 -17.16
N SER A 129 -2.95 10.90 -17.37
CA SER A 129 -4.10 10.44 -16.57
C SER A 129 -4.33 8.92 -16.58
N HIS A 130 -3.67 8.17 -17.47
CA HIS A 130 -3.81 6.71 -17.57
C HIS A 130 -3.20 5.93 -16.39
N ASN A 131 -2.44 6.57 -15.49
CA ASN A 131 -1.89 5.91 -14.29
C ASN A 131 -2.98 5.43 -13.32
N VAL A 132 -4.18 6.01 -13.37
CA VAL A 132 -5.30 5.66 -12.48
C VAL A 132 -5.71 4.20 -12.66
N TYR A 133 -5.70 3.68 -13.89
CA TYR A 133 -6.06 2.29 -14.17
C TYR A 133 -5.05 1.30 -13.61
N PHE A 134 -3.75 1.62 -13.72
CA PHE A 134 -2.68 0.78 -13.18
C PHE A 134 -2.69 0.78 -11.65
N ALA A 135 -2.88 1.93 -11.02
CA ALA A 135 -3.04 2.03 -9.58
C ALA A 135 -4.28 1.26 -9.08
N SER A 136 -5.41 1.38 -9.79
CA SER A 136 -6.64 0.64 -9.47
C SER A 136 -6.44 -0.87 -9.57
N PHE A 137 -5.74 -1.34 -10.61
CA PHE A 137 -5.40 -2.75 -10.75
C PHE A 137 -4.50 -3.25 -9.61
N LEU A 138 -3.44 -2.51 -9.27
CA LEU A 138 -2.58 -2.85 -8.13
C LEU A 138 -3.35 -2.88 -6.81
N PHE A 139 -4.27 -1.93 -6.61
CA PHE A 139 -5.13 -1.90 -5.43
C PHE A 139 -6.06 -3.11 -5.34
N LEU A 140 -6.67 -3.52 -6.46
CA LEU A 140 -7.48 -4.73 -6.54
C LEU A 140 -6.66 -5.99 -6.25
N CYS A 141 -5.44 -6.07 -6.77
CA CYS A 141 -4.52 -7.17 -6.46
C CYS A 141 -4.16 -7.19 -4.97
N LEU A 142 -3.89 -6.03 -4.36
CA LEU A 142 -3.59 -5.92 -2.93
C LEU A 142 -4.79 -6.37 -2.07
N THR A 143 -6.00 -5.90 -2.38
CA THR A 143 -7.21 -6.30 -1.64
C THR A 143 -7.51 -7.79 -1.80
N TRP A 144 -7.27 -8.35 -3.00
CA TRP A 144 -7.35 -9.79 -3.20
C TRP A 144 -6.34 -10.56 -2.33
N PHE A 145 -5.08 -10.09 -2.24
CA PHE A 145 -4.06 -10.69 -1.38
C PHE A 145 -4.35 -10.57 0.12
N GLU A 146 -5.13 -9.57 0.54
CA GLU A 146 -5.55 -9.43 1.95
C GLU A 146 -6.72 -10.35 2.31
N LEU A 147 -7.61 -10.63 1.34
CA LEU A 147 -8.85 -11.37 1.55
C LEU A 147 -8.72 -12.89 1.38
N VAL A 148 -7.66 -13.38 0.73
CA VAL A 148 -7.39 -14.82 0.45
C VAL A 148 -6.32 -15.36 1.40
#